data_AF-A0A7D9MH12-F1
#
_entry.id   AF-A0A7D9MH12-F1
#
_cell.length_a   1.000
_cell.length_b   1.000
_cell.length_c   1.000
_cell.angle_alpha   90.00
_cell.angle_beta   90.00
_cell.angle_gamma   90.00
#
_symmetry.space_group_name_H-M   'P 1'
#
loop_
_entity.id
_entity.type
_entity.pdbx_description
1 polymer ?
#
loop_
_entity_poly.entity_id
_entity_poly.type
_entity_poly.pdbx_seq_one_letter_code
_entity_poly.pdbx_strand_id
1 'polypeptide(L)'
;MDDVLRKLSLEHLINNFNEQKISPDIVCKLSLQELEKLGITNKQNVMSLRIACSTFSKGKPIKLNSVCGAPKFFIPKGVLESWLDEDFTIAEISSLLGVSESTVYRRMREYELTSLTKILMI
;
A
#
# COMPACT_ATOMS: atom_id res chain seq x y z
N MET A 1 -8.17 12.88 -8.12
CA MET A 1 -6.76 12.87 -7.70
C MET A 1 -6.46 14.13 -6.91
N ASP A 2 -6.89 15.29 -7.41
CA ASP A 2 -6.72 16.61 -6.80
C ASP A 2 -7.13 16.68 -5.34
N ASP A 3 -8.32 16.18 -4.98
CA ASP A 3 -8.80 16.17 -3.59
C ASP A 3 -7.92 15.33 -2.65
N VAL A 4 -7.36 14.23 -3.16
CA VAL A 4 -6.43 13.38 -2.40
C VAL A 4 -5.14 14.14 -2.14
N LEU A 5 -4.59 14.79 -3.16
CA LEU A 5 -3.36 15.57 -3.02
C LEU A 5 -3.55 16.77 -2.09
N ARG A 6 -4.67 17.50 -2.19
CA ARG A 6 -5.01 18.60 -1.26
C ARG A 6 -5.12 18.13 0.18
N LYS A 7 -5.78 17.00 0.42
CA LYS A 7 -5.94 16.43 1.77
C LYS A 7 -4.60 16.06 2.41
N LEU A 8 -3.60 15.75 1.60
CA LEU A 8 -2.26 15.40 2.04
C LEU A 8 -1.28 16.58 2.00
N SER A 9 -1.75 17.80 1.75
CA SER A 9 -0.91 19.00 1.58
C SER A 9 0.12 18.86 0.45
N LEU A 10 -0.25 18.13 -0.60
CA LEU A 10 0.53 17.89 -1.82
C LEU A 10 -0.05 18.64 -3.04
N GLU A 11 -0.77 19.74 -2.84
CA GLU A 11 -1.40 20.47 -3.95
C GLU A 11 -0.43 20.95 -5.04
N HIS A 12 0.84 21.18 -4.69
CA HIS A 12 1.87 21.56 -5.64
C HIS A 12 2.16 20.49 -6.71
N LEU A 13 1.75 19.24 -6.47
CA LEU A 13 1.93 18.12 -7.41
C LEU A 13 0.72 17.91 -8.34
N ILE A 14 -0.38 18.64 -8.15
CA ILE A 14 -1.63 18.44 -8.91
C ILE A 14 -1.39 18.54 -10.42
N ASN A 15 -0.67 19.57 -10.87
CA ASN A 15 -0.39 19.75 -12.29
C ASN A 15 0.42 18.58 -12.86
N ASN A 16 1.44 18.12 -12.14
CA ASN A 16 2.28 17.00 -12.58
C ASN A 16 1.49 15.70 -12.69
N PHE A 17 0.63 15.42 -11.70
CA PHE A 17 -0.24 14.24 -11.72
C PHE A 17 -1.28 14.31 -12.84
N ASN A 18 -1.83 15.51 -13.12
CA ASN A 18 -2.80 15.71 -14.20
C ASN A 18 -2.15 15.59 -15.60
N GLU A 19 -0.97 16.18 -15.79
CA GLU A 19 -0.20 16.09 -17.04
C GLU A 19 0.19 14.64 -17.35
N GLN A 20 0.62 13.90 -16.34
CA GLN A 20 0.99 12.48 -16.47
C GLN A 20 -0.22 11.53 -16.38
N LYS A 21 -1.44 12.07 -16.28
CA LYS A 21 -2.71 11.31 -16.21
C LYS A 21 -2.71 10.23 -15.10
N ILE A 22 -2.11 10.55 -13.96
CA ILE A 22 -1.99 9.63 -12.82
C ILE A 22 -3.30 9.62 -12.02
N SER A 23 -4.02 8.51 -12.12
CA SER A 23 -5.21 8.21 -11.32
C SER A 23 -4.85 7.44 -10.04
N PRO A 24 -5.74 7.41 -9.01
CA PRO A 24 -5.48 6.69 -7.77
C PRO A 24 -5.11 5.20 -7.95
N ASP A 25 -5.69 4.50 -8.94
CA ASP A 25 -5.35 3.10 -9.22
C ASP A 25 -3.98 2.93 -9.89
N ILE A 26 -3.48 3.96 -10.58
CA ILE A 26 -2.12 3.99 -11.13
C ILE A 26 -1.12 4.18 -10.00
N VAL A 27 -1.39 5.08 -9.04
CA VAL A 27 -0.50 5.33 -7.89
C VAL A 27 -0.11 4.06 -7.15
N CYS A 28 -1.06 3.13 -6.94
CA CYS A 28 -0.80 1.87 -6.25
C CYS A 28 0.08 0.88 -7.05
N LYS A 29 0.30 1.14 -8.34
CA LYS A 29 1.14 0.32 -9.23
C LYS A 29 2.52 0.93 -9.47
N LEU A 30 2.71 2.21 -9.12
CA LEU A 30 3.99 2.89 -9.30
C LEU A 30 4.99 2.45 -8.24
N SER A 31 6.20 2.15 -8.69
CA SER A 31 7.36 1.95 -7.82
C SER A 31 7.73 3.24 -7.06
N LEU A 32 8.54 3.11 -6.02
CA LEU A 32 9.06 4.25 -5.27
C LEU A 32 9.81 5.24 -6.19
N GLN A 33 10.63 4.75 -7.12
CA GLN A 33 11.37 5.59 -8.07
C GLN A 33 10.45 6.37 -9.01
N GLU A 34 9.32 5.79 -9.42
CA GLU A 34 8.33 6.48 -10.25
C GLU A 34 7.59 7.57 -9.46
N LEU A 35 7.30 7.31 -8.18
CA LEU A 35 6.70 8.30 -7.28
C LEU A 35 7.68 9.45 -6.95
N GLU A 36 8.97 9.15 -6.82
CA GLU A 36 10.00 10.17 -6.69
C GLU A 36 10.08 11.07 -7.93
N LYS A 37 10.01 10.48 -9.13
CA LYS A 37 9.94 11.24 -10.40
C LYS A 37 8.68 12.11 -10.51
N LEU A 38 7.60 11.72 -9.83
CA LEU A 38 6.39 12.53 -9.71
C LEU A 38 6.52 13.66 -8.69
N GLY A 39 7.65 13.76 -7.98
CA GLY A 39 7.93 14.80 -6.99
C GLY A 39 7.68 14.37 -5.54
N ILE A 40 7.38 13.08 -5.29
CA ILE A 40 7.13 12.57 -3.95
C ILE A 40 8.39 11.90 -3.42
N THR A 41 9.23 12.70 -2.77
CA THR A 41 10.55 12.26 -2.27
C THR A 41 10.50 11.76 -0.83
N ASN A 42 9.46 12.12 -0.07
CA ASN A 42 9.33 11.71 1.32
C ASN A 42 8.56 10.38 1.41
N LYS A 43 9.16 9.37 2.06
CA LYS A 43 8.56 8.05 2.27
C LYS A 43 7.20 8.10 2.99
N GLN A 44 7.03 9.01 3.96
CA GLN A 44 5.74 9.23 4.63
C GLN A 44 4.70 9.76 3.64
N ASN A 45 5.07 10.68 2.74
CA ASN A 45 4.14 11.19 1.72
C ASN A 45 3.79 10.10 0.69
N VAL A 46 4.76 9.27 0.28
CA VAL A 46 4.52 8.09 -0.55
C VAL A 46 3.48 7.19 0.11
N MET A 47 3.68 6.90 1.39
CA MET A 47 2.77 6.06 2.16
C MET A 47 1.40 6.70 2.30
N SER A 48 1.29 7.94 2.80
CA SER A 48 0.03 8.66 2.95
C SER A 48 -0.74 8.74 1.63
N LEU A 49 -0.03 8.94 0.51
CA LEU A 49 -0.62 8.93 -0.82
C LEU A 49 -1.15 7.55 -1.19
N ARG A 50 -0.35 6.49 -1.04
CA ARG A 50 -0.80 5.12 -1.29
C ARG A 50 -1.99 4.73 -0.41
N ILE A 51 -2.04 5.16 0.85
CA ILE A 51 -3.19 4.96 1.74
C ILE A 51 -4.43 5.66 1.16
N ALA A 52 -4.33 6.96 0.91
CA ALA A 52 -5.45 7.74 0.43
C ALA A 52 -5.95 7.21 -0.93
N CYS A 53 -5.05 6.88 -1.86
CA CYS A 53 -5.39 6.30 -3.15
C CYS A 53 -6.01 4.90 -3.02
N SER A 54 -5.52 4.05 -2.12
CA SER A 54 -6.10 2.71 -1.85
C SER A 54 -7.51 2.77 -1.26
N THR A 55 -7.83 3.83 -0.50
CA THR A 55 -9.22 4.05 -0.01
C THR A 55 -10.16 4.58 -1.08
N PHE A 56 -9.64 5.30 -2.09
CA PHE A 56 -10.40 5.88 -3.20
C PHE A 56 -10.61 4.91 -4.37
N SER A 57 -9.60 4.10 -4.71
CA SER A 57 -9.74 2.98 -5.62
C SER A 57 -10.44 1.85 -4.87
N LYS A 58 -11.66 1.48 -5.26
CA LYS A 58 -12.35 0.31 -4.71
C LYS A 58 -11.39 -0.90 -4.65
N GLY A 59 -10.97 -1.25 -3.44
CA GLY A 59 -10.06 -2.36 -3.22
C GLY A 59 -9.76 -2.65 -1.75
N LYS A 60 -10.74 -2.49 -0.85
CA LYS A 60 -10.68 -3.30 0.39
C LYS A 60 -10.44 -4.75 -0.05
N PRO A 61 -9.53 -5.50 0.61
CA PRO A 61 -9.29 -6.89 0.27
C PRO A 61 -10.63 -7.60 0.10
N ILE A 62 -10.83 -8.29 -1.03
CA ILE A 62 -12.09 -8.96 -1.31
C ILE A 62 -12.36 -9.90 -0.14
N LYS A 63 -13.46 -9.65 0.57
CA LYS A 63 -13.92 -10.53 1.64
C LYS A 63 -14.41 -11.80 0.94
N LEU A 64 -13.60 -12.84 1.02
CA LEU A 64 -13.98 -14.17 0.55
C LEU A 64 -15.02 -14.74 1.52
N ASN A 65 -16.15 -15.15 0.97
CA ASN A 65 -17.18 -15.87 1.72
C ASN A 65 -16.57 -17.19 2.19
N SER A 66 -16.31 -17.31 3.50
CA SER A 66 -15.87 -18.57 4.10
C SER A 66 -17.11 -19.32 4.57
N VAL A 67 -17.29 -20.56 4.10
CA VAL A 67 -18.43 -21.43 4.45
C VAL A 67 -18.38 -21.83 5.95
N CYS A 68 -17.21 -21.72 6.59
CA CYS A 68 -17.05 -21.73 8.05
C CYS A 68 -15.82 -20.90 8.48
N GLY A 69 -15.82 -20.38 9.72
CA GLY A 69 -14.68 -19.65 10.32
C GLY A 69 -14.63 -18.14 10.06
N ALA A 70 -13.59 -17.48 10.59
CA ALA A 70 -13.41 -16.03 10.47
C ALA A 70 -13.25 -15.58 9.00
N PRO A 71 -13.69 -14.36 8.64
CA PRO A 71 -13.59 -13.83 7.28
C PRO A 71 -12.17 -13.96 6.69
N LYS A 72 -12.08 -14.47 5.46
CA LYS A 72 -10.83 -14.48 4.70
C LYS A 72 -10.77 -13.25 3.81
N PHE A 73 -9.76 -12.41 4.02
CA PHE A 73 -9.46 -11.27 3.16
C PHE A 73 -8.42 -11.69 2.12
N PHE A 74 -8.74 -11.61 0.83
CA PHE A 74 -7.76 -11.91 -0.21
C PHE A 74 -6.73 -10.78 -0.32
N ILE A 75 -5.47 -11.09 -0.01
CA ILE A 75 -4.33 -10.17 -0.14
C ILE A 75 -3.34 -10.87 -1.07
N PRO A 76 -3.10 -10.39 -2.31
CA PRO A 76 -2.17 -11.04 -3.22
C PRO A 76 -0.74 -11.09 -2.67
N LYS A 77 -0.05 -12.22 -2.88
CA LYS A 77 1.34 -12.42 -2.44
C LYS A 77 2.28 -11.30 -2.93
N GLY A 78 2.24 -10.98 -4.22
CA GLY A 78 3.13 -9.95 -4.82
C GLY A 78 2.92 -8.54 -4.26
N VAL A 79 1.71 -8.21 -3.80
CA VAL A 79 1.45 -6.92 -3.10
C VAL A 79 2.14 -6.91 -1.75
N LEU A 80 2.05 -8.03 -1.02
CA LEU A 80 2.67 -8.17 0.28
C LEU A 80 4.20 -8.18 0.18
N GLU A 81 4.76 -8.88 -0.80
CA GLU A 81 6.20 -8.87 -1.10
C GLU A 81 6.70 -7.47 -1.43
N SER A 82 6.05 -6.77 -2.36
CA SER A 82 6.45 -5.42 -2.75
C SER A 82 6.47 -4.44 -1.57
N TRP A 83 5.50 -4.51 -0.67
CA TRP A 83 5.48 -3.62 0.50
C TRP A 83 6.52 -4.01 1.54
N LEU A 84 6.78 -5.31 1.75
CA LEU A 84 7.86 -5.75 2.62
C LEU A 84 9.23 -5.34 2.08
N ASP A 85 9.45 -5.46 0.77
CA ASP A 85 10.69 -5.05 0.09
C ASP A 85 10.91 -3.54 0.15
N GLU A 86 9.83 -2.74 0.17
CA GLU A 86 9.88 -1.29 0.38
C GLU A 86 10.01 -0.89 1.87
N ASP A 87 10.34 -1.84 2.76
CA ASP A 87 10.48 -1.68 4.22
C ASP A 87 9.20 -1.10 4.86
N PHE A 88 8.01 -1.54 4.44
CA PHE A 88 6.75 -1.21 5.12
C PHE A 88 6.60 -2.13 6.35
N THR A 89 6.23 -1.54 7.48
CA THR A 89 5.90 -2.28 8.69
C THR A 89 4.55 -2.98 8.57
N ILE A 90 4.35 -4.02 9.37
CA ILE A 90 3.07 -4.75 9.42
C ILE A 90 1.93 -3.82 9.86
N ALA A 91 2.20 -2.89 10.78
CA ALA A 91 1.22 -1.90 11.22
C ALA A 91 0.76 -1.02 10.05
N GLU A 92 1.69 -0.54 9.23
CA GLU A 92 1.38 0.28 8.06
C GLU A 92 0.61 -0.53 6.99
N ILE A 93 1.03 -1.76 6.71
CA ILE A 93 0.34 -2.67 5.79
C ILE A 93 -1.09 -2.97 6.27
N SER A 94 -1.28 -3.19 7.57
CA SER A 94 -2.59 -3.47 8.14
C SER A 94 -3.54 -2.27 8.00
N SER A 95 -3.02 -1.06 8.24
CA SER A 95 -3.71 0.22 8.05
C SER A 95 -4.09 0.44 6.59
N LEU A 96 -3.15 0.21 5.66
CA LEU A 96 -3.35 0.30 4.21
C LEU A 96 -4.48 -0.61 3.71
N LEU A 97 -4.52 -1.85 4.19
CA LEU A 97 -5.48 -2.87 3.75
C LEU A 97 -6.80 -2.81 4.52
N GLY A 98 -6.86 -2.05 5.63
CA GLY A 98 -8.02 -2.04 6.52
C GLY A 98 -8.32 -3.39 7.16
N VAL A 99 -7.27 -4.17 7.48
CA VAL A 99 -7.37 -5.46 8.17
C VAL A 99 -6.53 -5.44 9.45
N SER A 100 -6.72 -6.42 10.34
CA SER A 100 -5.84 -6.56 11.51
C SER A 100 -4.43 -6.99 11.12
N GLU A 101 -3.42 -6.56 11.88
CA GLU A 101 -2.04 -7.08 11.74
C GLU A 101 -2.00 -8.61 11.76
N SER A 102 -2.81 -9.26 12.61
CA SER A 102 -2.92 -10.73 12.65
C SER A 102 -3.37 -11.33 11.31
N THR A 103 -4.19 -10.61 10.53
CA THR A 103 -4.58 -11.03 9.17
C THR A 103 -3.39 -10.94 8.23
N VAL A 104 -2.56 -9.91 8.34
CA VAL A 104 -1.32 -9.74 7.57
C VAL A 104 -0.33 -10.85 7.89
N TYR A 105 -0.02 -11.08 9.18
CA TYR A 105 0.87 -12.16 9.62
C TYR A 105 0.39 -13.55 9.17
N ARG A 106 -0.92 -13.80 9.20
CA ARG A 106 -1.50 -15.06 8.70
C ARG A 106 -1.25 -15.23 7.20
N ARG A 107 -1.45 -14.19 6.39
CA ARG A 107 -1.16 -14.23 4.94
C ARG A 107 0.33 -14.40 4.67
N MET A 108 1.20 -13.71 5.41
CA MET A 108 2.65 -13.89 5.31
C MET A 108 3.04 -15.35 5.54
N ARG A 109 2.49 -15.98 6.60
CA ARG A 109 2.73 -17.40 6.89
C ARG A 109 2.24 -18.32 5.78
N GLU A 110 1.04 -18.07 5.23
CA GLU A 110 0.49 -18.83 4.09
C GLU A 110 1.36 -18.72 2.83
N TYR A 111 2.10 -17.62 2.66
CA TYR A 111 2.98 -17.36 1.52
C TYR A 111 4.46 -17.61 1.79
N GLU A 112 4.80 -18.08 2.99
CA GLU A 112 6.17 -18.29 3.48
C GLU A 112 7.03 -17.02 3.43
N LEU A 113 6.39 -15.86 3.61
CA LEU A 113 7.07 -14.57 3.68
C LEU A 113 7.58 -14.36 5.10
N THR A 114 8.90 -14.32 5.25
CA THR A 114 9.52 -13.90 6.49
C THR A 114 9.49 -12.39 6.57
N SER A 115 9.05 -11.83 7.70
CA SER A 115 9.37 -10.43 8.04
C SER A 115 10.89 -10.37 8.13
N LEU A 116 11.56 -10.03 7.03
CA LEU A 116 12.96 -9.67 7.04
C LEU A 116 13.05 -8.30 7.73
N THR A 117 12.83 -8.26 9.03
CA THR A 117 13.83 -7.60 9.88
C THR A 117 15.11 -8.28 9.48
N LYS A 118 15.86 -7.63 8.57
CA LYS A 118 17.18 -8.06 8.12
C LYS A 118 17.86 -8.61 9.35
N ILE A 119 18.12 -9.92 9.33
CA ILE A 119 19.04 -10.54 10.26
C ILE A 119 20.24 -9.60 10.25
N LEU A 120 20.44 -8.92 11.37
CA LEU A 120 21.64 -8.18 11.65
C LEU A 120 22.72 -9.26 11.62
N MET A 121 23.27 -9.54 10.44
CA MET A 121 24.55 -10.19 10.30
C MET A 121 25.57 -9.13 10.70
N ILE A 122 25.77 -9.02 12.01
CA ILE A 122 27.01 -8.56 12.63
C ILE A 122 27.38 -9.65 13.63
#